data_AF-A0A7C1EPA4-F1
#
_entry.id   AF-A0A7C1EPA4-F1
#
_cell.length_a   1.000
_cell.length_b   1.000
_cell.length_c   1.000
_cell.angle_alpha   90.00
_cell.angle_beta   90.00
_cell.angle_gamma   90.00
#
_symmetry.space_group_name_H-M   'P 1'
#
loop_
_entity.id
_entity.type
_entity.pdbx_description
1 polymer ?
#
loop_
_entity_poly.entity_id
_entity_poly.type
_entity_poly.pdbx_seq_one_letter_code
_entity_poly.pdbx_strand_id
1 'polypeptide(L)'
;MRNDINSIRLLEGWPYALSMILILGTHELGHYFAARHHGVNVTLPYFIPAPTNFCTLGAFTQLREPMRNRKILFDVGVAGPLAGLIVTIPILLIGLATSKVEPLPTGEAYTLEGNSVIYASAKYITFGEWLPTSKEDVFINQLAKAGWTGLFLTGLNLVPLGQLDGGHIIFTLLGKRVQRLYMPIVAGFLMLTIVNQVWLLWTLLLFFFGRLYAVPLDTITPLNPGRRWLGYLAILIFILVFVPNPLQGVQP
;
A
#
# COMPACT_ATOMS: atom_id res chain seq x y z
N MET A 1 -34.71 -18.06 -2.63
CA MET A 1 -33.59 -19.00 -2.45
C MET A 1 -32.30 -18.63 -3.16
N ARG A 2 -32.25 -18.29 -4.47
CA ARG A 2 -30.99 -17.81 -5.10
C ARG A 2 -30.68 -16.33 -4.84
N ASN A 3 -31.70 -15.51 -4.56
CA ASN A 3 -31.54 -14.08 -4.26
C ASN A 3 -31.13 -13.80 -2.80
N ASP A 4 -31.48 -14.68 -1.86
CA ASP A 4 -31.17 -14.50 -0.43
C ASP A 4 -29.71 -14.81 -0.11
N ILE A 5 -29.08 -15.72 -0.87
CA ILE A 5 -27.65 -16.05 -0.72
C ILE A 5 -26.77 -14.89 -1.24
N ASN A 6 -27.23 -14.17 -2.26
CA ASN A 6 -26.50 -13.03 -2.83
C ASN A 6 -26.61 -11.78 -1.94
N SER A 7 -27.76 -11.53 -1.31
CA SER A 7 -27.91 -10.40 -0.38
C SER A 7 -27.08 -10.59 0.89
N ILE A 8 -27.00 -11.81 1.44
CA ILE A 8 -26.16 -12.13 2.61
C ILE A 8 -24.66 -11.97 2.30
N ARG A 9 -24.20 -12.40 1.12
CA ARG A 9 -22.78 -12.21 0.70
C ARG A 9 -22.39 -10.76 0.42
N LEU A 10 -23.31 -9.94 -0.09
CA LEU A 10 -23.10 -8.49 -0.27
C LEU A 10 -23.07 -7.76 1.09
N LEU A 11 -23.92 -8.19 2.02
CA LEU A 11 -23.92 -7.71 3.42
C LEU A 11 -22.70 -8.20 4.22
N GLU A 12 -22.06 -9.28 3.80
CA GLU A 12 -20.77 -9.64 4.37
C GLU A 12 -19.71 -8.65 3.89
N GLY A 13 -19.63 -8.30 2.60
CA GLY A 13 -18.54 -7.52 1.99
C GLY A 13 -18.46 -6.02 2.32
N TRP A 14 -19.50 -5.40 2.89
CA TRP A 14 -19.54 -3.94 3.10
C TRP A 14 -18.51 -3.40 4.11
N PRO A 15 -18.16 -4.08 5.22
CA PRO A 15 -17.14 -3.58 6.16
C PRO A 15 -15.79 -3.48 5.47
N TYR A 16 -15.44 -4.48 4.65
CA TYR A 16 -14.24 -4.43 3.82
C TYR A 16 -14.29 -3.26 2.84
N ALA A 17 -15.38 -3.13 2.07
CA ALA A 17 -15.55 -2.08 1.08
C ALA A 17 -15.45 -0.67 1.67
N LEU A 18 -16.19 -0.38 2.75
CA LEU A 18 -16.15 0.92 3.42
C LEU A 18 -14.76 1.22 3.98
N SER A 19 -14.10 0.21 4.56
CA SER A 19 -12.74 0.38 5.09
C SER A 19 -11.74 0.68 3.99
N MET A 20 -11.83 0.00 2.84
CA MET A 20 -10.98 0.27 1.69
C MET A 20 -11.22 1.66 1.10
N ILE A 21 -12.49 2.09 0.97
CA ILE A 21 -12.83 3.44 0.52
C ILE A 21 -12.27 4.48 1.49
N LEU A 22 -12.36 4.24 2.79
CA LEU A 22 -11.84 5.16 3.80
C LEU A 22 -10.31 5.23 3.75
N ILE A 23 -9.62 4.10 3.65
CA ILE A 23 -8.16 4.04 3.57
C ILE A 23 -7.66 4.73 2.29
N LEU A 24 -8.13 4.28 1.13
CA LEU A 24 -7.68 4.80 -0.17
C LEU A 24 -8.15 6.23 -0.40
N GLY A 25 -9.37 6.55 0.04
CA GLY A 25 -9.89 7.91 0.01
C GLY A 25 -9.06 8.85 0.85
N THR A 26 -8.67 8.46 2.06
CA THR A 26 -7.81 9.29 2.92
C THR A 26 -6.40 9.42 2.34
N HIS A 27 -5.84 8.37 1.73
CA HIS A 27 -4.58 8.43 1.00
C HIS A 27 -4.63 9.49 -0.12
N GLU A 28 -5.61 9.40 -1.01
CA GLU A 28 -5.75 10.35 -2.11
C GLU A 28 -6.10 11.76 -1.64
N LEU A 29 -6.91 11.90 -0.59
CA LEU A 29 -7.18 13.19 0.04
C LEU A 29 -5.90 13.79 0.63
N GLY A 30 -4.98 12.98 1.14
CA GLY A 30 -3.65 13.42 1.58
C GLY A 30 -2.89 14.11 0.45
N HIS A 31 -2.82 13.50 -0.73
CA HIS A 31 -2.25 14.13 -1.92
C HIS A 31 -2.99 15.41 -2.30
N TYR A 32 -4.32 15.35 -2.36
CA TYR A 32 -5.17 16.48 -2.75
C TYR A 32 -4.96 17.71 -1.84
N PHE A 33 -5.02 17.53 -0.52
CA PHE A 33 -4.86 18.62 0.44
C PHE A 33 -3.44 19.18 0.44
N ALA A 34 -2.41 18.33 0.34
CA ALA A 34 -1.03 18.79 0.23
C ALA A 34 -0.82 19.62 -1.05
N ALA A 35 -1.34 19.16 -2.19
CA ALA A 35 -1.22 19.87 -3.46
C ALA A 35 -1.98 21.22 -3.43
N ARG A 36 -3.19 21.23 -2.86
CA ARG A 36 -4.01 22.44 -2.71
C ARG A 36 -3.37 23.45 -1.76
N HIS A 37 -2.75 22.99 -0.67
CA HIS A 37 -1.99 23.85 0.25
C HIS A 37 -0.85 24.59 -0.47
N HIS A 38 -0.23 23.95 -1.46
CA HIS A 38 0.81 24.55 -2.31
C HIS A 38 0.28 25.28 -3.55
N GLY A 39 -1.03 25.45 -3.70
CA GLY A 39 -1.64 26.15 -4.83
C GLY A 39 -1.45 25.44 -6.17
N VAL A 40 -1.30 24.10 -6.16
CA VAL A 40 -1.23 23.27 -7.36
C VAL A 40 -2.64 22.83 -7.75
N ASN A 41 -2.98 22.97 -9.03
CA ASN A 41 -4.26 22.53 -9.56
C ASN A 41 -4.33 21.00 -9.65
N VAL A 42 -5.24 20.40 -8.89
CA VAL A 42 -5.45 18.95 -8.83
C VAL A 42 -6.92 18.59 -9.00
N THR A 43 -7.19 17.40 -9.55
CA THR A 43 -8.56 16.86 -9.58
C THR A 43 -8.97 16.35 -8.20
N LEU A 44 -10.27 16.15 -8.01
CA LEU A 44 -10.75 15.31 -6.91
C LEU A 44 -10.30 13.85 -7.12
N PRO A 45 -10.20 13.05 -6.04
CA PRO A 45 -9.91 11.62 -6.14
C PRO A 45 -10.95 10.88 -6.99
N TYR A 46 -10.49 10.10 -7.97
CA TYR A 46 -11.34 9.19 -8.73
C TYR A 46 -11.03 7.74 -8.34
N PHE A 47 -12.04 7.01 -7.87
CA PHE A 47 -11.91 5.59 -7.52
C PHE A 47 -12.07 4.72 -8.77
N ILE A 48 -11.12 3.81 -9.01
CA ILE A 48 -11.21 2.83 -10.09
C ILE A 48 -11.86 1.55 -9.52
N PRO A 49 -13.06 1.17 -9.97
CA PRO A 49 -13.70 -0.07 -9.53
C PRO A 49 -12.87 -1.27 -9.99
N ALA A 50 -12.69 -2.27 -9.12
CA ALA A 50 -12.05 -3.52 -9.53
C ALA A 50 -13.05 -4.50 -10.14
N PRO A 51 -12.64 -5.28 -11.15
CA PRO A 51 -13.50 -6.30 -11.75
C PRO A 51 -13.67 -7.57 -10.89
N THR A 52 -12.95 -7.74 -9.76
CA THR A 52 -12.98 -8.94 -8.89
C THR A 52 -13.04 -8.56 -7.40
N ASN A 53 -12.95 -9.55 -6.48
CA ASN A 53 -13.14 -9.50 -5.01
C ASN A 53 -12.44 -8.38 -4.19
N PHE A 54 -11.70 -7.47 -4.81
CA PHE A 54 -11.20 -6.24 -4.20
C PHE A 54 -12.19 -5.11 -4.53
N CYS A 55 -12.69 -4.37 -3.53
CA CYS A 55 -13.72 -3.36 -3.74
C CYS A 55 -13.31 -2.29 -4.77
N THR A 56 -12.03 -1.92 -4.84
CA THR A 56 -11.45 -0.98 -5.82
C THR A 56 -10.03 -1.42 -6.19
N LEU A 57 -9.58 -1.16 -7.43
CA LEU A 57 -8.17 -1.36 -7.84
C LEU A 57 -7.26 -0.29 -7.22
N GLY A 58 -7.85 0.85 -6.87
CA GLY A 58 -7.19 2.01 -6.30
C GLY A 58 -8.07 3.24 -6.45
N ALA A 59 -7.56 4.37 -5.98
CA ALA A 59 -8.03 5.69 -6.33
C ALA A 59 -6.82 6.50 -6.81
N PHE A 60 -7.03 7.50 -7.66
CA PHE A 60 -5.94 8.38 -8.05
C PHE A 60 -6.41 9.83 -8.16
N THR A 61 -5.52 10.74 -7.76
CA THR A 61 -5.64 12.17 -7.97
C THR A 61 -4.75 12.57 -9.14
N GLN A 62 -5.36 13.12 -10.19
CA GLN A 62 -4.62 13.54 -11.38
C GLN A 62 -4.05 14.94 -11.18
N LEU A 63 -2.73 15.05 -11.25
CA LEU A 63 -2.03 16.34 -11.36
C LEU A 63 -2.35 16.97 -12.73
N ARG A 64 -2.88 18.19 -12.73
CA ARG A 64 -3.20 18.92 -13.97
C ARG A 64 -2.04 19.73 -14.53
N GLU A 65 -0.98 19.89 -13.74
CA GLU A 65 0.19 20.69 -14.05
C GLU A 65 1.47 20.02 -13.50
N PRO A 66 2.63 20.18 -14.15
CA PRO A 66 3.89 19.68 -13.60
C PRO A 66 4.26 20.42 -12.31
N MET A 67 4.84 19.69 -11.36
CA MET A 67 5.18 20.24 -10.06
C MET A 67 6.26 21.33 -10.17
N ARG A 68 6.03 22.48 -9.50
CA ARG A 68 6.91 23.65 -9.64
C ARG A 68 8.32 23.40 -9.12
N ASN A 69 8.47 22.70 -7.99
CA ASN A 69 9.75 22.43 -7.37
C ASN A 69 9.77 21.10 -6.61
N ARG A 70 10.97 20.65 -6.23
CA ARG A 70 11.18 19.41 -5.46
C ARG A 70 10.49 19.38 -4.09
N LYS A 71 10.32 20.53 -3.43
CA LYS A 71 9.71 20.59 -2.10
C LYS A 71 8.23 20.22 -2.17
N ILE A 72 7.52 20.79 -3.14
CA ILE A 72 6.10 20.51 -3.38
C ILE A 72 5.93 19.06 -3.84
N LEU A 73 6.80 18.57 -4.74
CA LEU A 73 6.76 17.16 -5.16
C LEU A 73 6.94 16.20 -3.97
N PHE A 74 7.86 16.54 -3.06
CA PHE A 74 8.08 15.76 -1.83
C PHE A 74 6.87 15.80 -0.90
N ASP A 75 6.36 17.00 -0.60
CA ASP A 75 5.26 17.20 0.36
C ASP A 75 3.99 16.48 -0.13
N VAL A 76 3.69 16.57 -1.43
CA VAL A 76 2.57 15.82 -2.02
C VAL A 76 2.83 14.32 -2.01
N GLY A 77 4.01 13.88 -2.44
CA GLY A 77 4.34 12.44 -2.51
C GLY A 77 4.33 11.74 -1.15
N VAL A 78 4.71 12.41 -0.07
CA VAL A 78 4.70 11.83 1.28
C VAL A 78 3.33 11.88 1.96
N ALA A 79 2.50 12.88 1.63
CA ALA A 79 1.23 13.12 2.31
C ALA A 79 0.24 11.96 2.15
N GLY A 80 0.12 11.39 0.96
CA GLY A 80 -0.83 10.30 0.71
C GLY A 80 -0.53 9.04 1.52
N PRO A 81 0.66 8.43 1.39
CA PRO A 81 1.05 7.24 2.14
C PRO A 81 0.92 7.42 3.67
N LEU A 82 1.30 8.58 4.20
CA LEU A 82 1.17 8.86 5.63
C LEU A 82 -0.30 8.98 6.07
N ALA A 83 -1.12 9.71 5.30
CA ALA A 83 -2.54 9.86 5.59
C ALA A 83 -3.28 8.52 5.52
N GLY A 84 -2.97 7.70 4.51
CA GLY A 84 -3.48 6.34 4.39
C GLY A 84 -3.13 5.48 5.60
N LEU A 85 -1.85 5.46 6.00
CA LEU A 85 -1.39 4.66 7.15
C LEU A 85 -2.03 5.05 8.48
N ILE A 86 -2.24 6.35 8.72
CA ILE A 86 -2.91 6.84 9.93
C ILE A 86 -4.30 6.21 10.08
N VAL A 87 -4.99 5.93 8.97
CA VAL A 87 -6.30 5.28 8.95
C VAL A 87 -6.18 3.75 8.93
N THR A 88 -5.22 3.21 8.17
CA THR A 88 -5.00 1.77 8.05
C THR A 88 -4.64 1.12 9.39
N ILE A 89 -3.79 1.73 10.20
CA ILE A 89 -3.31 1.14 11.45
C ILE A 89 -4.46 0.92 12.46
N PRO A 90 -5.31 1.92 12.79
CA PRO A 90 -6.47 1.69 13.65
C PRO A 90 -7.44 0.64 13.11
N ILE A 91 -7.76 0.69 11.81
CA ILE A 91 -8.66 -0.29 11.17
C ILE A 91 -8.09 -1.70 11.32
N LEU A 92 -6.80 -1.87 11.08
CA LEU A 92 -6.12 -3.14 11.25
C LEU A 92 -6.20 -3.63 12.69
N LEU A 93 -5.88 -2.79 13.68
CA LEU A 93 -5.89 -3.18 15.09
C LEU A 93 -7.30 -3.55 15.57
N ILE A 94 -8.32 -2.77 15.20
CA ILE A 94 -9.72 -3.08 15.53
C ILE A 94 -10.15 -4.39 14.84
N GLY A 95 -9.74 -4.57 13.58
CA GLY A 95 -10.01 -5.79 12.83
C GLY A 95 -9.38 -7.01 13.48
N LEU A 96 -8.11 -6.93 13.88
CA LEU A 96 -7.42 -8.01 14.58
C LEU A 96 -8.06 -8.28 15.93
N ALA A 97 -8.37 -7.26 16.73
CA ALA A 97 -8.99 -7.41 18.05
C ALA A 97 -10.38 -8.05 17.99
N THR A 98 -11.05 -7.98 16.85
CA THR A 98 -12.36 -8.60 16.58
C THR A 98 -12.26 -9.90 15.77
N SER A 99 -11.05 -10.33 15.44
CA SER A 99 -10.77 -11.61 14.77
C SER A 99 -10.51 -12.70 15.80
N LYS A 100 -10.67 -13.96 15.40
CA LYS A 100 -10.47 -15.11 16.29
C LYS A 100 -9.17 -15.82 15.95
N VAL A 101 -8.49 -16.30 16.98
CA VAL A 101 -7.36 -17.24 16.81
C VAL A 101 -7.95 -18.64 16.84
N GLU A 102 -7.75 -19.39 15.77
CA GLU A 102 -8.25 -20.76 15.64
C GLU A 102 -7.13 -21.68 15.12
N PRO A 103 -7.23 -23.00 15.36
CA PRO A 103 -6.30 -23.97 14.82
C PRO A 103 -6.27 -23.93 13.29
N LEU A 104 -5.08 -24.11 12.72
CA LEU A 104 -4.89 -24.16 11.28
C LEU A 104 -5.66 -25.36 10.70
N PRO A 105 -6.36 -25.21 9.55
CA PRO A 105 -7.11 -26.30 8.96
C PRO A 105 -6.17 -27.44 8.56
N THR A 106 -6.40 -28.64 9.09
CA THR A 106 -5.65 -29.84 8.69
C THR A 106 -6.43 -30.59 7.61
N GLY A 107 -5.83 -30.77 6.43
CA GLY A 107 -6.39 -31.58 5.34
C GLY A 107 -7.21 -30.81 4.29
N GLU A 108 -7.30 -29.48 4.37
CA GLU A 108 -7.86 -28.64 3.32
C GLU A 108 -6.84 -27.60 2.85
N ALA A 109 -6.93 -27.22 1.58
CA ALA A 109 -6.10 -26.13 1.06
C ALA A 109 -6.64 -24.78 1.58
N TYR A 110 -5.77 -23.99 2.22
CA TYR A 110 -6.14 -22.66 2.72
C TYR A 110 -5.10 -21.61 2.29
N THR A 111 -5.49 -20.34 2.36
CA THR A 111 -4.59 -19.21 2.01
C THR A 111 -4.28 -18.41 3.26
N LEU A 112 -2.99 -18.23 3.55
CA LEU A 112 -2.48 -17.36 4.60
C LEU A 112 -2.02 -16.02 4.02
N GLU A 113 -2.30 -14.95 4.74
CA GLU A 113 -1.74 -13.64 4.42
C GLU A 113 -0.27 -13.53 4.86
N GLY A 114 0.51 -12.80 4.08
CA GLY A 114 1.90 -12.53 4.38
C GLY A 114 2.11 -11.54 5.52
N ASN A 115 3.16 -11.75 6.30
CA ASN A 115 3.56 -10.83 7.35
C ASN A 115 4.53 -9.75 6.85
N SER A 116 4.14 -8.47 6.95
CA SER A 116 5.09 -7.35 7.05
C SER A 116 5.52 -7.16 8.49
N VAL A 117 6.55 -6.36 8.74
CA VAL A 117 7.01 -6.04 10.10
C VAL A 117 5.89 -5.35 10.90
N ILE A 118 5.18 -4.40 10.28
CA ILE A 118 4.05 -3.71 10.93
C ILE A 118 2.90 -4.67 11.19
N TYR A 119 2.54 -5.53 10.23
CA TYR A 119 1.43 -6.48 10.42
C TYR A 119 1.75 -7.53 11.50
N ALA A 120 2.96 -8.09 11.49
CA ALA A 120 3.42 -9.02 12.53
C ALA A 120 3.44 -8.36 13.91
N SER A 121 3.92 -7.12 14.00
CA SER A 121 3.90 -6.34 15.24
C SER A 121 2.47 -6.07 15.71
N ALA A 122 1.53 -5.80 14.79
CA ALA A 122 0.12 -5.60 15.12
C ALA A 122 -0.53 -6.88 15.68
N LYS A 123 -0.21 -8.06 15.12
CA LYS A 123 -0.66 -9.35 15.69
C LYS A 123 -0.10 -9.53 17.10
N TYR A 124 1.20 -9.29 17.29
CA TYR A 124 1.86 -9.41 18.59
C TYR A 124 1.24 -8.47 19.64
N ILE A 125 0.98 -7.20 19.29
CA ILE A 125 0.35 -6.23 20.19
C ILE A 125 -1.09 -6.66 20.56
N THR A 126 -1.82 -7.27 19.63
CA THR A 126 -3.23 -7.63 19.82
C THR A 126 -3.40 -8.93 20.60
N PHE A 127 -2.56 -9.93 20.34
CA PHE A 127 -2.72 -11.29 20.88
C PHE A 127 -1.62 -11.70 21.87
N GLY A 128 -0.54 -10.91 22.00
CA GLY A 128 0.59 -11.20 22.89
C GLY A 128 1.58 -12.25 22.35
N GLU A 129 1.35 -12.79 21.14
CA GLU A 129 2.12 -13.87 20.56
C GLU A 129 2.48 -13.61 19.09
N TRP A 130 3.55 -14.24 18.62
CA TRP A 130 3.97 -14.16 17.21
C TRP A 130 3.19 -15.17 16.38
N LEU A 131 2.17 -14.69 15.66
CA LEU A 131 1.32 -15.51 14.80
C LEU A 131 1.67 -15.32 13.30
N PRO A 132 1.54 -16.36 12.44
CA PRO A 132 1.10 -17.73 12.74
C PRO A 132 2.10 -18.56 13.55
N THR A 133 1.57 -19.39 14.46
CA THR A 133 2.32 -20.50 15.08
C THR A 133 2.17 -21.75 14.20
N SER A 134 2.96 -22.80 14.44
CA SER A 134 2.86 -24.08 13.71
C SER A 134 1.50 -24.79 13.83
N LYS A 135 0.59 -24.31 14.69
CA LYS A 135 -0.71 -24.94 14.98
C LYS A 135 -1.91 -24.00 14.85
N GLU A 136 -1.72 -22.70 15.04
CA GLU A 136 -2.80 -21.71 15.17
C GLU A 136 -2.43 -20.43 14.43
N ASP A 137 -3.43 -19.76 13.86
CA ASP A 137 -3.30 -18.41 13.31
C ASP A 137 -4.59 -17.61 13.52
N VAL A 138 -4.51 -16.32 13.24
CA VAL A 138 -5.63 -15.40 13.27
C VAL A 138 -6.48 -15.59 12.01
N PHE A 139 -7.71 -16.02 12.18
CA PHE A 139 -8.71 -16.02 11.12
C PHE A 139 -9.25 -14.61 10.97
N ILE A 140 -8.58 -13.83 10.11
CA ILE A 140 -8.86 -12.41 9.94
C ILE A 140 -10.27 -12.16 9.41
N ASN A 141 -11.01 -11.30 10.10
CA ASN A 141 -12.27 -10.80 9.60
C ASN A 141 -12.06 -9.77 8.48
N GLN A 142 -13.16 -9.27 7.94
CA GLN A 142 -13.15 -8.34 6.82
C GLN A 142 -12.46 -7.00 7.10
N LEU A 143 -12.54 -6.53 8.35
CA LEU A 143 -11.91 -5.29 8.77
C LEU A 143 -10.39 -5.44 8.84
N ALA A 144 -9.92 -6.54 9.44
CA ALA A 144 -8.49 -6.91 9.47
C ALA A 144 -7.94 -7.10 8.05
N LYS A 145 -8.70 -7.77 7.19
CA LYS A 145 -8.33 -7.96 5.78
C LYS A 145 -8.22 -6.62 5.03
N ALA A 146 -9.10 -5.65 5.28
CA ALA A 146 -8.98 -4.31 4.71
C ALA A 146 -7.74 -3.58 5.24
N GLY A 147 -7.46 -3.67 6.54
CA GLY A 147 -6.25 -3.11 7.14
C GLY A 147 -4.97 -3.71 6.54
N TRP A 148 -4.88 -5.03 6.44
CA TRP A 148 -3.78 -5.73 5.78
C TRP A 148 -3.62 -5.31 4.32
N THR A 149 -4.73 -5.25 3.57
CA THR A 149 -4.74 -4.79 2.17
C THR A 149 -4.25 -3.35 2.07
N GLY A 150 -4.66 -2.48 2.99
CA GLY A 150 -4.19 -1.10 3.08
C GLY A 150 -2.68 -1.01 3.26
N LEU A 151 -2.10 -1.79 4.19
CA LEU A 151 -0.65 -1.85 4.37
C LEU A 151 0.07 -2.30 3.11
N PHE A 152 -0.46 -3.34 2.45
CA PHE A 152 0.08 -3.86 1.21
C PHE A 152 0.08 -2.81 0.10
N LEU A 153 -1.04 -2.10 -0.10
CA LEU A 153 -1.15 -1.04 -1.11
C LEU A 153 -0.25 0.16 -0.79
N THR A 154 -0.12 0.56 0.50
CA THR A 154 0.85 1.59 0.87
C THR A 154 2.29 1.13 0.57
N GLY A 155 2.62 -0.13 0.85
CA GLY A 155 3.93 -0.69 0.51
C GLY A 155 4.23 -0.65 -0.98
N LEU A 156 3.23 -0.95 -1.82
CA LEU A 156 3.35 -0.83 -3.28
C LEU A 156 3.54 0.63 -3.72
N ASN A 157 2.75 1.56 -3.18
CA ASN A 157 2.87 2.99 -3.51
C ASN A 157 4.22 3.58 -3.06
N LEU A 158 4.81 3.06 -1.98
CA LEU A 158 6.11 3.51 -1.50
C LEU A 158 7.31 2.83 -2.16
N VAL A 159 7.11 1.96 -3.16
CA VAL A 159 8.21 1.43 -3.96
C VAL A 159 8.99 2.60 -4.58
N PRO A 160 10.32 2.66 -4.43
CA PRO A 160 11.13 3.81 -4.84
C PRO A 160 11.39 3.83 -6.36
N LEU A 161 10.33 3.77 -7.17
CA LEU A 161 10.43 3.68 -8.62
C LEU A 161 9.27 4.37 -9.37
N GLY A 162 9.62 5.04 -10.47
CA GLY A 162 8.67 5.55 -11.44
C GLY A 162 7.77 6.67 -10.91
N GLN A 163 6.48 6.58 -11.25
CA GLN A 163 5.43 7.54 -10.87
C GLN A 163 4.77 7.22 -9.52
N LEU A 164 5.21 6.17 -8.83
CA LEU A 164 4.73 5.83 -7.51
C LEU A 164 5.16 6.89 -6.49
N ASP A 165 4.45 6.99 -5.37
CA ASP A 165 4.73 7.96 -4.31
C ASP A 165 6.17 7.84 -3.79
N GLY A 166 6.63 6.61 -3.57
CA GLY A 166 8.01 6.31 -3.21
C GLY A 166 9.01 6.79 -4.25
N GLY A 167 8.66 6.71 -5.54
CA GLY A 167 9.42 7.24 -6.68
C GLY A 167 9.58 8.77 -6.61
N HIS A 168 8.50 9.49 -6.31
CA HIS A 168 8.56 10.95 -6.10
C HIS A 168 9.41 11.32 -4.89
N ILE A 169 9.25 10.63 -3.77
CA ILE A 169 10.02 10.85 -2.54
C ILE A 169 11.52 10.65 -2.82
N ILE A 170 11.91 9.49 -3.35
CA ILE A 170 13.33 9.20 -3.60
C ILE A 170 13.92 10.09 -4.70
N PHE A 171 13.13 10.47 -5.72
CA PHE A 171 13.57 11.41 -6.76
C PHE A 171 13.91 12.76 -6.14
N THR A 172 13.13 13.25 -5.18
CA THR A 172 13.43 14.55 -4.56
C THR A 172 14.72 14.51 -3.74
N LEU A 173 15.03 13.37 -3.10
CA LEU A 173 16.26 13.12 -2.34
C LEU A 173 17.50 12.94 -3.23
N LEU A 174 17.42 12.10 -4.27
CA LEU A 174 18.56 11.68 -5.10
C LEU A 174 18.65 12.41 -6.45
N GLY A 175 17.61 13.14 -6.85
CA GLY A 175 17.46 13.73 -8.17
C GLY A 175 17.49 12.67 -9.28
N LYS A 176 18.07 13.04 -10.43
CA LYS A 176 18.18 12.16 -11.62
C LYS A 176 18.91 10.85 -11.35
N ARG A 177 19.70 10.74 -10.27
CA ARG A 177 20.40 9.49 -9.90
C ARG A 177 19.44 8.34 -9.58
N VAL A 178 18.19 8.64 -9.21
CA VAL A 178 17.15 7.61 -8.99
C VAL A 178 16.95 6.70 -10.20
N GLN A 179 17.17 7.19 -11.42
CA GLN A 179 17.00 6.38 -12.64
C GLN A 179 17.91 5.14 -12.65
N ARG A 180 19.04 5.17 -11.91
CA ARG A 180 19.91 4.00 -11.72
C ARG A 180 19.26 2.89 -10.90
N LEU A 181 18.24 3.20 -10.08
CA LEU A 181 17.49 2.23 -9.29
C LEU A 181 16.48 1.43 -10.14
N TYR A 182 16.19 1.85 -11.37
CA TYR A 182 15.24 1.15 -12.24
C TYR A 182 15.58 -0.32 -12.45
N MET A 183 16.77 -0.61 -12.94
CA MET A 183 17.21 -1.99 -13.18
C MET A 183 17.24 -2.85 -11.90
N PRO A 184 17.86 -2.43 -10.78
CA PRO A 184 17.91 -3.28 -9.59
C PRO A 184 16.52 -3.49 -8.96
N ILE A 185 15.62 -2.49 -8.97
CA ILE A 185 14.27 -2.67 -8.43
C ILE A 185 13.48 -3.64 -9.30
N VAL A 186 13.48 -3.48 -10.63
CA VAL A 186 12.78 -4.41 -11.54
C VAL A 186 13.36 -5.82 -11.44
N ALA A 187 14.68 -5.96 -11.36
CA ALA A 187 15.33 -7.27 -11.16
C ALA A 187 14.96 -7.89 -9.81
N GLY A 188 14.88 -7.10 -8.73
CA GLY A 188 14.43 -7.55 -7.42
C GLY A 188 12.98 -8.05 -7.44
N PHE A 189 12.08 -7.29 -8.08
CA PHE A 189 10.69 -7.71 -8.26
C PHE A 189 10.58 -8.98 -9.12
N LEU A 190 11.41 -9.11 -10.16
CA LEU A 190 11.48 -10.34 -10.95
C LEU A 190 11.95 -11.53 -10.10
N MET A 191 12.94 -11.35 -9.21
CA MET A 191 13.35 -12.41 -8.27
C MET A 191 12.22 -12.78 -7.30
N LEU A 192 11.43 -11.80 -6.84
CA LEU A 192 10.28 -12.06 -5.97
C LEU A 192 9.20 -12.93 -6.64
N THR A 193 9.15 -13.01 -7.97
CA THR A 193 8.22 -13.91 -8.67
C THR A 193 8.43 -15.39 -8.35
N ILE A 194 9.66 -15.75 -7.94
CA ILE A 194 10.00 -17.11 -7.47
C ILE A 194 9.30 -17.41 -6.14
N VAL A 195 9.15 -16.40 -5.28
CA VAL A 195 8.49 -16.51 -3.98
C VAL A 195 6.97 -16.47 -4.14
N ASN A 196 6.47 -15.55 -4.97
CA ASN A 196 5.04 -15.38 -5.18
C ASN A 196 4.73 -14.84 -6.58
N GLN A 197 3.84 -15.50 -7.31
CA GLN A 197 3.48 -15.13 -8.69
C GLN A 197 2.77 -13.77 -8.79
N VAL A 198 2.20 -13.23 -7.70
CA VAL A 198 1.60 -11.89 -7.68
C VAL A 198 2.58 -10.81 -8.13
N TRP A 199 3.88 -11.01 -7.89
CA TRP A 199 4.92 -10.07 -8.30
C TRP A 199 5.16 -10.02 -9.80
N LEU A 200 4.69 -11.01 -10.57
CA LEU A 200 4.86 -11.00 -12.03
C LEU A 200 4.11 -9.82 -12.65
N LEU A 201 2.87 -9.60 -12.24
CA LEU A 201 2.08 -8.45 -12.68
C LEU A 201 2.79 -7.13 -12.38
N TRP A 202 3.25 -6.97 -11.13
CA TRP A 202 3.98 -5.77 -10.71
C TRP A 202 5.31 -5.61 -11.45
N THR A 203 6.04 -6.68 -11.70
CA THR A 203 7.28 -6.66 -12.48
C THR A 203 7.01 -6.14 -13.90
N LEU A 204 5.95 -6.61 -14.56
CA LEU A 204 5.55 -6.14 -15.88
C LEU A 204 5.15 -4.66 -15.85
N LEU A 205 4.32 -4.25 -14.90
CA LEU A 205 3.93 -2.85 -14.73
C LEU A 205 5.13 -1.93 -14.49
N LEU A 206 6.04 -2.31 -13.59
CA LEU A 206 7.25 -1.55 -13.31
C LEU A 206 8.21 -1.56 -14.51
N PHE A 207 8.27 -2.65 -15.28
CA PHE A 207 9.10 -2.72 -16.49
C PHE A 207 8.65 -1.69 -17.53
N PHE A 208 7.34 -1.61 -17.82
CA PHE A 208 6.79 -0.68 -18.82
C PHE A 208 6.72 0.77 -18.32
N PHE A 209 6.26 0.98 -17.08
CA PHE A 209 5.94 2.33 -16.58
C PHE A 209 6.98 2.88 -15.59
N GLY A 210 7.80 2.03 -14.96
CA GLY A 210 8.75 2.44 -13.92
C GLY A 210 9.93 3.31 -14.41
N ARG A 211 10.07 3.51 -15.72
CA ARG A 211 11.05 4.45 -16.32
C ARG A 211 10.55 5.89 -16.32
N LEU A 212 9.24 6.10 -16.17
CA LEU A 212 8.63 7.42 -16.22
C LEU A 212 8.68 8.06 -14.83
N TYR A 213 9.27 9.25 -14.74
CA TYR A 213 9.34 10.03 -13.50
C TYR A 213 8.68 11.39 -13.70
N ALA A 214 7.93 11.85 -12.70
CA ALA A 214 7.48 13.24 -12.66
C ALA A 214 8.67 14.14 -12.32
N VAL A 215 9.21 14.83 -13.34
CA VAL A 215 10.32 15.78 -13.16
C VAL A 215 9.73 17.16 -12.87
N PRO A 216 10.04 17.78 -11.72
CA PRO A 216 9.57 19.13 -11.42
C PRO A 216 10.30 20.17 -12.27
N LEU A 217 9.69 21.33 -12.45
CA LEU A 217 10.25 22.43 -13.26
C LEU A 217 11.58 22.93 -12.66
N ASP A 218 11.61 23.13 -11.35
CA ASP A 218 12.84 23.45 -10.61
C ASP A 218 13.40 22.21 -9.90
N THR A 219 14.57 21.76 -10.39
CA THR A 219 15.35 20.66 -9.82
C THR A 219 16.58 21.12 -9.04
N ILE A 220 16.83 22.42 -8.92
CA ILE A 220 18.00 23.00 -8.25
C ILE A 220 17.71 23.21 -6.77
N THR A 221 16.50 23.66 -6.42
CA THR A 221 16.12 23.93 -5.03
C THR A 221 16.25 22.68 -4.14
N PRO A 222 17.10 22.69 -3.10
CA PRO A 222 17.29 21.55 -2.22
C PRO A 222 16.14 21.38 -1.22
N LEU A 223 15.97 20.16 -0.73
CA LEU A 223 15.10 19.86 0.41
C LEU A 223 15.69 20.39 1.71
N ASN A 224 14.84 20.99 2.53
CA ASN A 224 15.16 21.39 3.90
C ASN A 224 15.44 20.14 4.77
N PRO A 225 16.24 20.25 5.85
CA PRO A 225 16.61 19.11 6.69
C PRO A 225 15.42 18.31 7.22
N GLY A 226 14.35 18.97 7.67
CA GLY A 226 13.15 18.29 8.18
C GLY A 226 12.46 17.39 7.14
N ARG A 227 12.37 17.86 5.88
CA ARG A 227 11.81 17.05 4.78
C ARG A 227 12.71 15.86 4.42
N ARG A 228 14.04 16.01 4.55
CA ARG A 228 14.95 14.88 4.33
C ARG A 228 14.71 13.76 5.36
N TRP A 229 14.54 14.12 6.62
CA TRP A 229 14.18 13.16 7.68
C TRP A 229 12.85 12.48 7.41
N LEU A 230 11.82 13.23 6.98
CA LEU A 230 10.56 12.62 6.55
C LEU A 230 10.72 11.69 5.34
N GLY A 231 11.63 11.99 4.42
CA GLY A 231 11.95 11.11 3.29
C GLY A 231 12.60 9.80 3.73
N TYR A 232 13.54 9.86 4.69
CA TYR A 232 14.12 8.66 5.28
C TYR A 232 13.09 7.86 6.08
N LEU A 233 12.19 8.54 6.79
CA LEU A 233 11.07 7.89 7.48
C LEU A 233 10.15 7.18 6.49
N ALA A 234 9.83 7.77 5.33
CA ALA A 234 9.02 7.13 4.31
C ALA A 234 9.69 5.86 3.72
N ILE A 235 11.02 5.90 3.51
CA ILE A 235 11.79 4.71 3.09
C ILE A 235 11.78 3.64 4.19
N LEU A 236 11.90 4.04 5.46
CA LEU A 236 11.79 3.12 6.59
C LEU A 236 10.39 2.49 6.64
N ILE A 237 9.34 3.30 6.49
CA ILE A 237 7.95 2.83 6.44
C ILE A 237 7.79 1.81 5.31
N PHE A 238 8.30 2.09 4.10
CA PHE A 238 8.29 1.13 2.99
C PHE A 238 8.85 -0.23 3.41
N ILE A 239 10.03 -0.26 4.01
CA ILE A 239 10.67 -1.49 4.48
C ILE A 239 9.80 -2.21 5.52
N LEU A 240 9.15 -1.46 6.41
CA LEU A 240 8.33 -2.01 7.48
C LEU A 240 6.95 -2.53 7.01
N VAL A 241 6.38 -1.94 5.96
CA VAL A 241 5.06 -2.36 5.41
C VAL A 241 5.17 -3.33 4.24
N PHE A 242 6.31 -3.39 3.55
CA PHE A 242 6.46 -4.25 2.37
C PHE A 242 6.33 -5.73 2.77
N VAL A 243 5.52 -6.48 2.03
CA VAL A 243 5.22 -7.89 2.29
C VAL A 243 5.77 -8.73 1.13
N PRO A 244 6.98 -9.32 1.20
CA PRO A 244 7.57 -10.06 0.08
C PRO A 244 6.76 -11.29 -0.39
N ASN A 245 5.98 -11.90 0.49
CA ASN A 245 5.14 -13.06 0.16
C ASN A 245 3.69 -12.80 0.60
N PRO A 246 2.88 -12.07 -0.20
CA PRO A 246 1.61 -11.52 0.25
C PRO A 246 0.51 -12.58 0.47
N LEU A 247 0.47 -13.64 -0.33
CA LEU A 247 -0.57 -14.67 -0.24
C LEU A 247 0.07 -16.05 -0.41
N GLN A 248 -0.02 -16.87 0.63
CA GLN A 248 0.57 -18.20 0.66
C GLN A 248 -0.53 -19.24 0.61
N GLY A 249 -0.62 -19.99 -0.49
CA GLY A 249 -1.49 -21.16 -0.56
C GLY A 249 -0.81 -22.33 0.14
N VAL A 250 -1.40 -22.81 1.23
CA VAL A 250 -1.01 -24.04 1.90
C VAL A 250 -1.84 -25.17 1.32
N GLN A 251 -1.17 -26.16 0.74
CA GLN A 251 -1.82 -27.39 0.26
C GLN A 251 -1.89 -28.42 1.40
N PRO A 252 -2.90 -29.30 1.39
CA PRO A 252 -3.08 -30.33 2.41
C PRO A 252 -1.91 -31.32 2.50
#